data_AF-A0A8K0QU92-F1
#
_entry.id   AF-A0A8K0QU92-F1
#
_cell.length_a   1.000
_cell.length_b   1.000
_cell.length_c   1.000
_cell.angle_alpha   90.00
_cell.angle_beta   90.00
_cell.angle_gamma   90.00
#
_symmetry.space_group_name_H-M   'P 1'
#
loop_
_entity.id
_entity.type
_entity.pdbx_description
1 polymer ?
#
loop_
_entity_poly.entity_id
_entity_poly.type
_entity_poly.pdbx_seq_one_letter_code
_entity_poly.pdbx_strand_id
1 'polypeptide(L)'
;MAEGTRPKYDNLPGIDTAPDIYETPDLAEDVSTIQASTVVSESDGDDDNDPDRDGVHHQRFQTDQARNRFQPSRVDAQGVDFSDNIAAQRRSYRTSTRARRRRGEVLGDGSDEEKETFVSKLARVKNELLELEDEYQKRIATGDKSQIEEKDPKQHLEDMASRVDAIYALRRGGARGPEAQLDRTVKKFKDYKPFEPSPNLTRAIANQPPLPGTQIQRNQLEYVLDQAAEFDRRITQLETNLGLNGNTMPELSDRAPFPVFTTLQRLEQTLGVIGDASMNNLDAAIQQIKKLTADAEHLKDTRLEAARAGSGPTSGDSKAITYPDHEAKINALYGTLPSIDKLAPALPIVLERLRTLRLLHTSAWQADQVLNELEARQAKQEEEIKKWEKQLVIVEKDMDECTKAMHNNIKVVGEDVKRIEGRVEKLLRELPVD
;
A
#
# COMPACT_ATOMS: atom_id res chain seq x y z
N MET A 1 10.59 -47.07 18.45
CA MET A 1 11.90 -46.43 18.24
C MET A 1 12.29 -45.82 19.57
N ALA A 2 13.44 -46.17 20.13
CA ALA A 2 13.89 -45.56 21.39
C ALA A 2 14.33 -44.12 21.07
N GLU A 3 13.61 -43.13 21.59
CA GLU A 3 14.01 -41.73 21.48
C GLU A 3 15.40 -41.54 22.07
N GLY A 4 16.23 -40.77 21.36
CA GLY A 4 17.56 -40.41 21.81
C GLY A 4 17.48 -39.61 23.11
N THR A 5 18.34 -39.95 24.07
CA THR A 5 18.51 -39.25 25.35
C THR A 5 18.58 -37.74 25.14
N ARG A 6 17.67 -36.98 25.77
CA ARG A 6 17.61 -35.52 25.68
C ARG A 6 18.47 -34.92 26.80
N PRO A 7 19.70 -34.44 26.51
CA PRO A 7 20.70 -34.07 27.53
C PRO A 7 20.28 -32.90 28.43
N LYS A 8 19.27 -32.12 28.01
CA LYS A 8 18.69 -31.03 28.81
C LYS A 8 17.90 -31.54 30.03
N TYR A 9 17.37 -32.76 29.94
CA TYR A 9 16.43 -33.29 30.91
C TYR A 9 17.06 -34.37 31.80
N ASP A 10 18.08 -35.11 31.33
CA ASP A 10 18.73 -36.22 32.05
C ASP A 10 19.16 -35.96 33.51
N ASN A 11 19.39 -34.70 33.91
CA ASN A 11 19.77 -34.32 35.27
C ASN A 11 18.59 -34.09 36.24
N LEU A 12 17.34 -34.12 35.76
CA LEU A 12 16.17 -33.95 36.62
C LEU A 12 15.66 -35.32 37.10
N PRO A 13 15.52 -35.54 38.43
CA PRO A 13 14.93 -36.77 38.94
C PRO A 13 13.43 -36.85 38.61
N GLY A 14 12.97 -37.99 38.10
CA GLY A 14 11.55 -38.27 37.85
C GLY A 14 11.02 -37.91 36.46
N ILE A 15 11.88 -37.85 35.44
CA ILE A 15 11.41 -37.71 34.05
C ILE A 15 10.82 -39.01 33.55
N ASP A 16 9.63 -38.89 32.98
CA ASP A 16 8.92 -39.98 32.33
C ASP A 16 9.60 -40.32 30.99
N THR A 17 9.96 -41.60 30.82
CA THR A 17 10.50 -42.17 29.56
C THR A 17 9.43 -42.94 28.79
N ALA A 18 8.16 -42.80 29.16
CA ALA A 18 7.02 -43.24 28.38
C ALA A 18 7.03 -42.62 26.97
N PRO A 19 6.33 -43.24 25.99
CA PRO A 19 6.14 -42.61 24.69
C PRO A 19 5.52 -41.21 24.81
N ASP A 20 6.14 -40.24 24.13
CA ASP A 20 5.72 -38.83 24.12
C ASP A 20 4.25 -38.65 23.67
N ILE A 21 3.72 -39.55 22.84
CA ILE A 21 2.37 -39.47 22.27
C ILE A 21 1.68 -40.83 22.42
N TYR A 22 0.54 -40.85 23.10
CA TYR A 22 -0.38 -41.98 23.15
C TYR A 22 -1.57 -41.69 22.23
N GLU A 23 -1.45 -42.09 20.98
CA GLU A 23 -2.50 -41.95 19.98
C GLU A 23 -3.21 -43.27 19.70
N THR A 24 -4.49 -43.18 19.33
CA THR A 24 -5.19 -44.31 18.72
C THR A 24 -4.55 -44.61 17.37
N PRO A 25 -4.39 -45.89 16.98
CA PRO A 25 -3.80 -46.22 15.68
C PRO A 25 -4.58 -45.52 14.57
N ASP A 26 -3.86 -44.85 13.66
CA ASP A 26 -4.46 -44.18 12.51
C ASP A 26 -5.37 -45.18 11.78
N LEU A 27 -6.66 -44.86 11.77
CA LEU A 27 -7.62 -45.57 10.95
C LEU A 27 -7.21 -45.29 9.51
N ALA A 28 -6.85 -46.33 8.75
CA ALA A 28 -6.55 -46.17 7.34
C ALA A 28 -7.74 -45.47 6.67
N GLU A 29 -7.54 -44.23 6.23
CA GLU A 29 -8.57 -43.39 5.58
C GLU A 29 -9.17 -44.09 4.34
N ASP A 30 -8.50 -45.11 3.81
CA ASP A 30 -8.89 -45.93 2.67
C ASP A 30 -9.74 -47.17 3.00
N VAL A 31 -9.97 -47.52 4.27
CA VAL A 31 -10.88 -48.62 4.63
C VAL A 31 -12.18 -48.01 5.13
N SER A 32 -13.11 -47.81 4.20
CA SER A 32 -14.48 -47.33 4.41
C SER A 32 -15.15 -47.96 5.63
N THR A 33 -14.98 -47.33 6.79
CA THR A 33 -15.94 -47.40 7.89
C THR A 33 -16.89 -46.25 7.68
N ILE A 34 -18.14 -46.61 7.36
CA ILE A 34 -19.27 -45.71 7.17
C ILE A 34 -19.31 -44.74 8.37
N GLN A 35 -18.99 -43.48 8.11
CA GLN A 35 -19.13 -42.42 9.11
C GLN A 35 -20.62 -42.18 9.34
N ALA A 36 -21.04 -42.40 10.59
CA ALA A 36 -22.34 -42.00 11.07
C ALA A 36 -22.43 -40.46 11.10
N SER A 37 -23.35 -39.93 10.30
CA SER A 37 -24.11 -38.71 10.57
C SER A 37 -23.34 -37.51 11.13
N THR A 38 -22.46 -36.92 10.34
CA THR A 38 -22.37 -35.46 10.23
C THR A 38 -22.33 -35.15 8.75
N VAL A 39 -23.33 -34.41 8.28
CA VAL A 39 -23.46 -33.97 6.89
C VAL A 39 -22.23 -33.13 6.57
N VAL A 40 -21.23 -33.77 5.98
CA VAL A 40 -20.17 -33.10 5.23
C VAL A 40 -20.83 -32.74 3.91
N SER A 41 -21.10 -31.45 3.72
CA SER A 41 -21.43 -30.93 2.39
C SER A 41 -20.33 -31.37 1.43
N GLU A 42 -20.68 -32.24 0.49
CA GLU A 42 -19.92 -32.34 -0.76
C GLU A 42 -19.84 -30.92 -1.33
N SER A 43 -18.63 -30.50 -1.67
CA SER A 43 -18.38 -29.18 -2.25
C SER A 43 -19.34 -28.96 -3.41
N ASP A 44 -20.10 -27.88 -3.31
CA ASP A 44 -21.06 -27.35 -4.28
C ASP A 44 -20.33 -27.01 -5.60
N GLY A 45 -20.00 -28.06 -6.34
CA GLY A 45 -19.15 -28.04 -7.52
C GLY A 45 -19.91 -28.58 -8.71
N ASP A 46 -20.60 -27.68 -9.40
CA ASP A 46 -21.01 -27.80 -10.80
C ASP A 46 -22.12 -28.83 -11.16
N ASP A 47 -23.03 -29.20 -10.25
CA ASP A 47 -24.28 -29.92 -10.62
C ASP A 47 -25.52 -29.01 -10.73
N ASP A 48 -25.35 -27.69 -10.69
CA ASP A 48 -26.40 -26.69 -10.98
C ASP A 48 -26.54 -26.39 -12.49
N ASN A 49 -25.96 -27.23 -13.35
CA ASN A 49 -26.02 -27.07 -14.81
C ASN A 49 -27.22 -27.81 -15.42
N ASP A 50 -28.36 -27.85 -14.72
CA ASP A 50 -29.63 -28.25 -15.32
C ASP A 50 -30.40 -26.97 -15.75
N PRO A 51 -30.29 -26.53 -17.02
CA PRO A 51 -30.89 -25.29 -17.50
C PRO A 51 -32.43 -25.29 -17.40
N ASP A 52 -33.04 -26.44 -17.12
CA ASP A 52 -34.48 -26.64 -17.05
C ASP A 52 -35.03 -26.71 -15.61
N ARG A 53 -34.17 -26.72 -14.57
CA ARG A 53 -34.61 -26.89 -13.17
C ARG A 53 -35.02 -25.61 -12.46
N ASP A 54 -34.42 -24.47 -12.79
CA ASP A 54 -34.72 -23.21 -12.15
C ASP A 54 -35.14 -22.16 -13.17
N GLY A 55 -36.23 -21.43 -12.91
CA GLY A 55 -36.69 -20.27 -13.70
C GLY A 55 -35.71 -19.07 -13.67
N VAL A 56 -34.43 -19.32 -13.42
CA VAL A 56 -33.34 -18.38 -13.27
C VAL A 56 -32.38 -18.56 -14.46
N HIS A 57 -32.30 -17.53 -15.30
CA HIS A 57 -31.32 -17.52 -16.40
C HIS A 57 -29.92 -17.21 -15.86
N HIS A 58 -29.11 -18.25 -15.68
CA HIS A 58 -27.69 -18.14 -15.35
C HIS A 58 -26.88 -17.73 -16.59
N GLN A 59 -26.83 -16.42 -16.89
CA GLN A 59 -25.95 -15.89 -17.92
C GLN A 59 -24.54 -15.72 -17.36
N ARG A 60 -23.58 -16.46 -17.93
CA ARG A 60 -22.16 -16.34 -17.57
C ARG A 60 -21.65 -14.93 -17.90
N PHE A 61 -21.27 -14.19 -16.86
CA PHE A 61 -20.81 -12.81 -17.01
C PHE A 61 -19.40 -12.77 -17.62
N GLN A 62 -19.32 -12.38 -18.89
CA GLN A 62 -18.05 -12.19 -19.57
C GLN A 62 -17.53 -10.77 -19.31
N THR A 63 -16.68 -10.62 -18.29
CA THR A 63 -16.09 -9.35 -17.84
C THR A 63 -15.42 -8.57 -18.97
N ASP A 64 -14.69 -9.25 -19.85
CA ASP A 64 -13.99 -8.61 -20.97
C ASP A 64 -14.95 -8.04 -22.02
N GLN A 65 -16.02 -8.78 -22.36
CA GLN A 65 -17.05 -8.28 -23.26
C GLN A 65 -17.81 -7.11 -22.64
N ALA A 66 -18.14 -7.20 -21.35
CA ALA A 66 -18.77 -6.11 -20.62
C ALA A 66 -17.88 -4.86 -20.60
N ARG A 67 -16.57 -5.03 -20.31
CA ARG A 67 -15.60 -3.94 -20.33
C ARG A 67 -15.54 -3.24 -21.69
N ASN A 68 -15.47 -4.00 -22.79
CA ASN A 68 -15.48 -3.44 -24.14
C ASN A 68 -16.77 -2.66 -24.45
N ARG A 69 -17.92 -3.13 -23.95
CA ARG A 69 -19.22 -2.44 -24.12
C ARG A 69 -19.29 -1.11 -23.37
N PHE A 70 -18.74 -1.03 -22.16
CA PHE A 70 -18.84 0.16 -21.31
C PHE A 70 -17.64 1.12 -21.39
N GLN A 71 -16.48 0.68 -21.89
CA GLN A 71 -15.29 1.52 -22.09
C GLN A 71 -15.55 2.85 -22.86
N PRO A 72 -16.40 2.92 -23.90
CA PRO A 72 -16.67 4.18 -24.60
C PRO A 72 -17.68 5.10 -23.88
N SER A 73 -18.33 4.63 -22.81
CA SER A 73 -19.28 5.42 -22.03
C SER A 73 -18.56 6.19 -20.92
N ARG A 74 -18.73 7.52 -20.88
CA ARG A 74 -18.23 8.36 -19.79
C ARG A 74 -19.41 8.90 -18.99
N VAL A 75 -19.31 8.84 -17.68
CA VAL A 75 -20.35 9.30 -16.75
C VAL A 75 -19.88 10.58 -16.09
N ASP A 76 -20.68 11.63 -16.18
CA ASP A 76 -20.48 12.88 -15.44
C ASP A 76 -21.36 12.88 -14.19
N ALA A 77 -20.72 13.15 -13.05
CA ALA A 77 -21.34 13.16 -11.72
C ALA A 77 -21.33 14.55 -11.07
N GLN A 78 -20.88 15.59 -11.78
CA GLN A 78 -20.90 16.95 -11.24
C GLN A 78 -22.35 17.45 -11.08
N GLY A 79 -22.68 17.96 -9.88
CA GLY A 79 -24.00 18.51 -9.57
C GLY A 79 -25.09 17.48 -9.25
N VAL A 80 -24.76 16.19 -9.14
CA VAL A 80 -25.71 15.17 -8.71
C VAL A 80 -25.68 15.03 -7.19
N ASP A 81 -26.58 15.76 -6.53
CA ASP A 81 -26.82 15.61 -5.09
C ASP A 81 -28.11 14.79 -4.88
N PHE A 82 -27.99 13.62 -4.26
CA PHE A 82 -29.10 12.77 -3.85
C PHE A 82 -29.62 13.10 -2.44
N SER A 83 -29.08 14.15 -1.80
CA SER A 83 -29.64 14.66 -0.54
C SER A 83 -31.10 15.10 -0.78
N ASP A 84 -31.98 14.46 -0.02
CA ASP A 84 -33.44 14.44 -0.12
C ASP A 84 -34.10 15.80 -0.36
N ASN A 85 -34.28 16.18 -1.63
CA ASN A 85 -35.17 17.28 -1.99
C ASN A 85 -36.04 16.87 -3.18
N ILE A 86 -37.23 16.35 -2.85
CA ILE A 86 -38.20 15.69 -3.76
C ILE A 86 -38.80 16.68 -4.80
N ALA A 87 -38.59 17.99 -4.63
CA ALA A 87 -39.15 19.03 -5.50
C ALA A 87 -38.42 19.22 -6.85
N ALA A 88 -37.24 18.63 -7.05
CA ALA A 88 -36.48 18.79 -8.29
C ALA A 88 -36.74 17.64 -9.28
N GLN A 89 -37.22 17.97 -10.48
CA GLN A 89 -37.45 17.05 -11.60
C GLN A 89 -36.22 16.15 -11.86
N ARG A 90 -36.43 14.82 -11.72
CA ARG A 90 -35.58 13.68 -12.13
C ARG A 90 -34.07 13.98 -12.26
N ARG A 91 -33.36 13.85 -11.14
CA ARG A 91 -31.88 13.87 -11.09
C ARG A 91 -31.33 12.51 -11.52
N SER A 92 -30.47 12.50 -12.54
CA SER A 92 -29.77 11.29 -13.01
C SER A 92 -28.36 11.63 -13.46
N TYR A 93 -27.42 10.69 -13.29
CA TYR A 93 -26.09 10.80 -13.87
C TYR A 93 -26.18 11.03 -15.38
N ARG A 94 -25.40 11.98 -15.91
CA ARG A 94 -25.38 12.26 -17.34
C ARG A 94 -24.30 11.38 -17.99
N THR A 95 -24.71 10.44 -18.83
CA THR A 95 -23.79 9.61 -19.60
C THR A 95 -23.59 10.21 -20.99
N SER A 96 -22.34 10.39 -21.40
CA SER A 96 -22.01 10.81 -22.77
C SER A 96 -21.20 9.72 -23.45
N THR A 97 -21.67 9.28 -24.60
CA THR A 97 -20.93 8.37 -25.49
C THR A 97 -20.35 9.18 -26.65
N ARG A 98 -19.12 8.86 -27.06
CA ARG A 98 -18.40 9.57 -28.13
C ARG A 98 -19.18 9.63 -29.45
N ALA A 99 -20.06 8.66 -29.71
CA ALA A 99 -20.93 8.61 -30.88
C ALA A 99 -22.05 9.69 -30.87
N ARG A 100 -22.52 10.11 -29.69
CA ARG A 100 -23.66 11.03 -29.56
C ARG A 100 -23.29 12.50 -29.78
N ARG A 101 -22.00 12.86 -29.67
CA ARG A 101 -21.48 14.21 -30.00
C ARG A 101 -21.59 14.56 -31.49
N ARG A 102 -21.82 13.59 -32.39
CA ARG A 102 -22.00 13.84 -33.83
C ARG A 102 -23.43 14.26 -34.20
N ARG A 103 -24.39 14.19 -33.27
CA ARG A 103 -25.83 14.43 -33.51
C ARG A 103 -26.42 15.49 -32.59
N GLY A 104 -25.71 16.60 -32.36
CA GLY A 104 -26.25 17.94 -32.06
C GLY A 104 -27.28 18.15 -30.94
N GLU A 105 -27.65 17.16 -30.14
CA GLU A 105 -28.62 17.31 -29.04
C GLU A 105 -27.85 17.39 -27.71
N VAL A 106 -27.38 18.59 -27.39
CA VAL A 106 -27.02 18.96 -26.02
C VAL A 106 -28.26 19.64 -25.43
N LEU A 107 -28.99 18.92 -24.58
CA LEU A 107 -30.05 19.50 -23.76
C LEU A 107 -29.39 20.17 -22.55
N GLY A 108 -29.33 21.51 -22.54
CA GLY A 108 -28.88 22.30 -21.38
C GLY A 108 -28.40 23.69 -21.77
N ASP A 109 -29.11 24.71 -21.30
CA ASP A 109 -28.78 26.13 -21.44
C ASP A 109 -27.44 26.44 -20.75
N GLY A 110 -26.47 26.98 -21.49
CA GLY A 110 -25.06 27.08 -21.10
C GLY A 110 -24.64 28.48 -20.65
N SER A 111 -25.43 29.15 -19.81
CA SER A 111 -25.25 30.59 -19.54
C SER A 111 -24.91 30.97 -18.07
N ASP A 112 -24.25 30.11 -17.28
CA ASP A 112 -23.96 30.46 -15.87
C ASP A 112 -22.67 29.86 -15.25
N GLU A 113 -21.64 29.58 -16.06
CA GLU A 113 -20.50 28.74 -15.64
C GLU A 113 -19.21 29.46 -15.17
N GLU A 114 -19.24 30.70 -14.70
CA GLU A 114 -18.04 31.28 -14.03
C GLU A 114 -18.38 32.10 -12.77
N LYS A 115 -18.10 31.54 -11.58
CA LYS A 115 -18.11 32.29 -10.31
C LYS A 115 -16.88 33.22 -10.25
N GLU A 116 -17.08 34.51 -10.52
CA GLU A 116 -16.02 35.54 -10.54
C GLU A 116 -15.30 35.71 -9.16
N THR A 117 -13.99 35.99 -9.18
CA THR A 117 -13.17 36.28 -7.98
C THR A 117 -13.51 37.64 -7.36
N PHE A 118 -13.33 37.84 -6.03
CA PHE A 118 -13.69 39.09 -5.33
C PHE A 118 -13.07 40.36 -5.94
N VAL A 119 -11.83 40.26 -6.45
CA VAL A 119 -11.15 41.37 -7.12
C VAL A 119 -11.79 41.69 -8.47
N SER A 120 -12.17 40.67 -9.24
CA SER A 120 -12.90 40.82 -10.50
C SER A 120 -14.31 41.37 -10.26
N LYS A 121 -14.99 40.91 -9.20
CA LYS A 121 -16.29 41.43 -8.77
C LYS A 121 -16.22 42.91 -8.38
N LEU A 122 -15.18 43.33 -7.65
CA LEU A 122 -14.97 44.73 -7.26
C LEU A 122 -14.66 45.61 -8.48
N ALA A 123 -13.85 45.11 -9.42
CA ALA A 123 -13.58 45.83 -10.67
C ALA A 123 -14.84 45.99 -11.52
N ARG A 124 -15.70 44.97 -11.58
CA ARG A 124 -17.00 45.05 -12.28
C ARG A 124 -17.92 46.08 -11.62
N VAL A 125 -18.07 46.03 -10.29
CA VAL A 125 -18.90 47.01 -9.55
C VAL A 125 -18.37 48.44 -9.71
N LYS A 126 -17.05 48.63 -9.81
CA LYS A 126 -16.48 49.95 -10.14
C LYS A 126 -16.88 50.43 -11.53
N ASN A 127 -16.85 49.54 -12.52
CA ASN A 127 -17.26 49.87 -13.88
C ASN A 127 -18.77 50.12 -13.96
N GLU A 128 -19.59 49.33 -13.26
CA GLU A 128 -21.04 49.53 -13.15
C GLU A 128 -21.35 50.87 -12.45
N LEU A 129 -20.60 51.26 -11.41
CA LEU A 129 -20.76 52.57 -10.77
C LEU A 129 -20.36 53.73 -11.69
N LEU A 130 -19.30 53.58 -12.48
CA LEU A 130 -18.89 54.59 -13.47
C LEU A 130 -19.92 54.71 -14.60
N GLU A 131 -20.49 53.59 -15.05
CA GLU A 131 -21.55 53.58 -16.06
C GLU A 131 -22.82 54.26 -15.54
N LEU A 132 -23.19 54.00 -14.27
CA LEU A 132 -24.30 54.69 -13.60
C LEU A 132 -24.04 56.19 -13.43
N GLU A 133 -22.79 56.59 -13.15
CA GLU A 133 -22.39 58.00 -13.08
C GLU A 133 -22.55 58.69 -14.44
N ASP A 134 -22.09 58.04 -15.52
CA ASP A 134 -22.23 58.54 -16.89
C ASP A 134 -23.70 58.61 -17.33
N GLU A 135 -24.51 57.62 -17.00
CA GLU A 135 -25.96 57.65 -17.25
C GLU A 135 -26.63 58.80 -16.49
N TYR A 136 -26.26 59.02 -15.24
CA TYR A 136 -26.80 60.11 -14.43
C TYR A 136 -26.42 61.48 -14.99
N GLN A 137 -25.18 61.66 -15.44
CA GLN A 137 -24.73 62.89 -16.10
C GLN A 137 -25.48 63.14 -17.42
N LYS A 138 -25.70 62.09 -18.22
CA LYS A 138 -26.52 62.17 -19.44
C LYS A 138 -27.96 62.57 -19.14
N ARG A 139 -28.58 62.00 -18.10
CA ARG A 139 -29.96 62.33 -17.67
C ARG A 139 -30.08 63.77 -17.16
N ILE A 140 -29.06 64.31 -16.49
CA ILE A 140 -29.00 65.73 -16.12
C ILE A 140 -28.93 66.61 -17.39
N ALA A 141 -28.12 66.21 -18.39
CA ALA A 141 -27.96 66.96 -19.63
C ALA A 141 -29.22 66.93 -20.52
N THR A 142 -30.01 65.85 -20.48
CA THR A 142 -31.27 65.73 -21.23
C THR A 142 -32.47 66.38 -20.54
N GLY A 143 -32.34 66.77 -19.27
CA GLY A 143 -33.34 67.58 -18.56
C GLY A 143 -34.66 66.85 -18.24
N ASP A 144 -34.64 65.53 -18.09
CA ASP A 144 -35.82 64.76 -17.69
C ASP A 144 -36.19 65.01 -16.22
N LYS A 145 -37.33 65.68 -15.99
CA LYS A 145 -37.87 66.03 -14.66
C LYS A 145 -38.90 65.04 -14.13
N SER A 146 -39.00 63.82 -14.67
CA SER A 146 -39.92 62.82 -14.14
C SER A 146 -39.28 62.04 -13.00
N GLN A 147 -39.66 62.42 -11.78
CA GLN A 147 -39.53 61.71 -10.50
C GLN A 147 -38.11 61.60 -9.91
N ILE A 148 -37.73 62.65 -9.18
CA ILE A 148 -36.74 62.59 -8.11
C ILE A 148 -37.53 62.81 -6.81
N GLU A 149 -37.95 61.73 -6.15
CA GLU A 149 -38.42 61.74 -4.76
C GLU A 149 -37.60 60.79 -3.85
N GLU A 150 -36.39 60.43 -4.27
CA GLU A 150 -35.38 59.91 -3.36
C GLU A 150 -34.19 60.87 -3.33
N LYS A 151 -33.61 61.04 -2.14
CA LYS A 151 -32.51 61.94 -1.81
C LYS A 151 -31.46 62.01 -2.92
N ASP A 152 -30.84 63.19 -3.07
CA ASP A 152 -29.80 63.49 -4.07
C ASP A 152 -28.94 62.25 -4.37
N PRO A 153 -29.11 61.61 -5.54
CA PRO A 153 -28.38 60.37 -5.88
C PRO A 153 -26.85 60.58 -5.87
N LYS A 154 -26.41 61.85 -5.99
CA LYS A 154 -25.03 62.28 -5.78
C LYS A 154 -24.51 61.99 -4.37
N GLN A 155 -25.31 62.26 -3.33
CA GLN A 155 -24.92 62.02 -1.94
C GLN A 155 -24.77 60.52 -1.68
N HIS A 156 -25.66 59.70 -2.23
CA HIS A 156 -25.56 58.24 -2.12
C HIS A 156 -24.34 57.68 -2.86
N LEU A 157 -24.00 58.23 -4.04
CA LEU A 157 -22.79 57.84 -4.78
C LEU A 157 -21.51 58.23 -4.00
N GLU A 158 -21.49 59.42 -3.40
CA GLU A 158 -20.36 59.93 -2.60
C GLU A 158 -20.19 59.13 -1.28
N ASP A 159 -21.30 58.72 -0.65
CA ASP A 159 -21.31 57.83 0.50
C ASP A 159 -20.79 56.42 0.16
N MET A 160 -21.13 55.89 -1.02
CA MET A 160 -20.62 54.60 -1.48
C MET A 160 -19.13 54.67 -1.84
N ALA A 161 -18.70 55.74 -2.51
CA ALA A 161 -17.29 55.97 -2.84
C ALA A 161 -16.44 56.15 -1.57
N SER A 162 -16.88 56.96 -0.62
CA SER A 162 -16.17 57.19 0.65
C SER A 162 -16.07 55.92 1.51
N ARG A 163 -17.10 55.04 1.51
CA ARG A 163 -17.02 53.74 2.19
C ARG A 163 -16.04 52.79 1.51
N VAL A 164 -16.01 52.75 0.17
CA VAL A 164 -15.04 51.95 -0.59
C VAL A 164 -13.61 52.46 -0.35
N ASP A 165 -13.41 53.77 -0.27
CA ASP A 165 -12.11 54.39 0.02
C ASP A 165 -11.69 54.22 1.48
N ALA A 166 -12.61 54.25 2.44
CA ALA A 166 -12.34 53.94 3.83
C ALA A 166 -11.87 52.48 4.01
N ILE A 167 -12.50 51.54 3.31
CA ILE A 167 -12.07 50.13 3.28
C ILE A 167 -10.67 50.01 2.64
N TYR A 168 -10.38 50.82 1.61
CA TYR A 168 -9.08 50.88 0.97
C TYR A 168 -7.99 51.46 1.89
N ALA A 169 -8.29 52.54 2.62
CA ALA A 169 -7.40 53.21 3.55
C ALA A 169 -7.10 52.34 4.80
N LEU A 170 -8.13 51.66 5.33
CA LEU A 170 -7.97 50.74 6.46
C LEU A 170 -7.06 49.56 6.10
N ARG A 171 -7.11 49.10 4.84
CA ARG A 171 -6.24 48.02 4.34
C ARG A 171 -4.81 48.49 4.04
N ARG A 172 -4.59 49.77 3.70
CA ARG A 172 -3.24 50.32 3.43
C ARG A 172 -2.54 50.95 4.63
N GLY A 173 -3.23 51.20 5.75
CA GLY A 173 -2.61 51.48 7.05
C GLY A 173 -3.03 52.80 7.68
N GLY A 174 -3.84 52.71 8.73
CA GLY A 174 -4.11 53.81 9.66
C GLY A 174 -2.90 54.15 10.56
N ALA A 175 -2.75 55.44 10.87
CA ALA A 175 -1.89 56.10 11.87
C ALA A 175 -0.52 55.44 12.16
N ARG A 176 0.53 55.95 11.50
CA ARG A 176 1.95 55.68 11.81
C ARG A 176 2.42 56.44 13.07
N GLY A 177 1.88 56.10 14.24
CA GLY A 177 2.49 56.48 15.52
C GLY A 177 3.58 55.47 15.93
N PRO A 178 4.70 55.89 16.56
CA PRO A 178 5.70 54.96 17.11
C PRO A 178 5.09 54.00 18.15
N GLU A 179 4.07 54.44 18.88
CA GLU A 179 3.29 53.62 19.82
C GLU A 179 2.43 52.56 19.09
N ALA A 180 1.73 52.93 18.02
CA ALA A 180 0.94 51.99 17.21
C ALA A 180 1.81 50.96 16.46
N GLN A 181 3.05 51.33 16.10
CA GLN A 181 4.03 50.42 15.52
C GLN A 181 4.55 49.41 16.55
N LEU A 182 4.84 49.85 17.78
CA LEU A 182 5.22 48.98 18.89
C LEU A 182 4.09 48.02 19.28
N ASP A 183 2.85 48.50 19.38
CA ASP A 183 1.70 47.66 19.68
C ASP A 183 1.47 46.60 18.60
N ARG A 184 1.72 46.93 17.34
CA ARG A 184 1.59 45.99 16.22
C ARG A 184 2.70 44.93 16.24
N THR A 185 3.93 45.28 16.63
CA THR A 185 5.01 44.28 16.77
C THR A 185 4.80 43.40 18.00
N VAL A 186 4.37 43.97 19.13
CA VAL A 186 4.04 43.21 20.33
C VAL A 186 2.86 42.25 20.08
N LYS A 187 1.81 42.67 19.37
CA LYS A 187 0.71 41.77 18.97
C LYS A 187 1.20 40.63 18.08
N LYS A 188 2.05 40.91 17.09
CA LYS A 188 2.66 39.87 16.24
C LYS A 188 3.51 38.87 17.03
N PHE A 189 4.21 39.30 18.07
CA PHE A 189 4.95 38.40 18.95
C PHE A 189 4.02 37.54 19.82
N LYS A 190 2.93 38.11 20.34
CA LYS A 190 1.93 37.38 21.13
C LYS A 190 1.13 36.37 20.31
N ASP A 191 0.86 36.68 19.05
CA ASP A 191 0.13 35.81 18.11
C ASP A 191 1.04 34.73 17.47
N TYR A 192 2.35 34.72 17.80
CA TYR A 192 3.28 33.73 17.26
C TYR A 192 3.01 32.35 17.88
N LYS A 193 2.62 31.39 17.05
CA LYS A 193 2.49 29.98 17.45
C LYS A 193 3.84 29.28 17.31
N PRO A 194 4.41 28.74 18.40
CA PRO A 194 5.65 27.97 18.31
C PRO A 194 5.48 26.72 17.42
N PHE A 195 6.49 26.44 16.60
CA PHE A 195 6.66 25.20 15.80
C PHE A 195 5.77 24.96 14.57
N GLU A 196 5.15 25.98 13.97
CA GLU A 196 4.67 25.81 12.59
C GLU A 196 5.85 25.69 11.61
N PRO A 197 5.85 24.71 10.68
CA PRO A 197 6.92 24.59 9.70
C PRO A 197 6.98 25.86 8.89
N SER A 198 8.07 26.61 9.02
CA SER A 198 8.17 27.91 8.38
C SER A 198 7.93 27.75 6.87
N PRO A 199 7.16 28.64 6.23
CA PRO A 199 6.86 28.54 4.80
C PRO A 199 8.14 28.60 3.95
N ASN A 200 9.24 29.11 4.52
CA ASN A 200 10.56 29.13 3.90
C ASN A 200 11.23 27.74 3.94
N LEU A 201 11.08 26.96 5.03
CA LEU A 201 11.55 25.57 5.10
C LEU A 201 10.73 24.67 4.17
N THR A 202 9.41 24.83 4.12
CA THR A 202 8.55 24.05 3.22
C THR A 202 8.90 24.31 1.75
N ARG A 203 9.18 25.56 1.39
CA ARG A 203 9.64 25.93 0.05
C ARG A 203 11.07 25.47 -0.22
N ALA A 204 11.95 25.49 0.78
CA ALA A 204 13.32 24.98 0.65
C ALA A 204 13.34 23.45 0.46
N ILE A 205 12.49 22.69 1.14
CA ILE A 205 12.33 21.24 0.97
C ILE A 205 11.74 20.91 -0.41
N ALA A 206 10.77 21.71 -0.88
CA ALA A 206 10.20 21.54 -2.23
C ALA A 206 11.17 21.89 -3.37
N ASN A 207 12.12 22.80 -3.11
CA ASN A 207 13.10 23.27 -4.10
C ASN A 207 14.48 22.62 -3.96
N GLN A 208 14.68 21.71 -3.00
CA GLN A 208 15.93 20.97 -2.91
C GLN A 208 16.02 19.97 -4.07
N PRO A 209 17.17 19.88 -4.77
CA PRO A 209 17.40 18.78 -5.70
C PRO A 209 17.29 17.46 -4.92
N PRO A 210 16.64 16.44 -5.48
CA PRO A 210 16.44 15.18 -4.79
C PRO A 210 17.80 14.60 -4.40
N LEU A 211 17.88 14.03 -3.19
CA LEU A 211 19.12 13.48 -2.64
C LEU A 211 19.88 12.63 -3.69
N PRO A 212 21.22 12.76 -3.76
CA PRO A 212 22.04 12.03 -4.71
C PRO A 212 21.90 10.53 -4.42
N GLY A 213 21.19 9.83 -5.32
CA GLY A 213 20.87 8.41 -5.21
C GLY A 213 19.55 8.03 -5.87
N THR A 214 18.56 8.93 -5.90
CA THR A 214 17.17 8.57 -6.24
C THR A 214 16.88 8.36 -7.73
N GLN A 215 17.45 9.13 -8.65
CA GLN A 215 17.11 9.01 -10.08
C GLN A 215 17.79 7.81 -10.76
N ILE A 216 19.06 7.55 -10.44
CA ILE A 216 19.81 6.40 -10.96
C ILE A 216 19.21 5.10 -10.41
N GLN A 217 18.85 5.07 -9.12
CA GLN A 217 18.15 3.94 -8.52
C GLN A 217 16.73 3.78 -9.06
N ARG A 218 16.00 4.85 -9.39
CA ARG A 218 14.64 4.74 -9.93
C ARG A 218 14.62 4.12 -11.33
N ASN A 219 15.52 4.54 -12.22
CA ASN A 219 15.62 3.94 -13.55
C ASN A 219 16.12 2.48 -13.47
N GLN A 220 17.05 2.19 -12.55
CA GLN A 220 17.50 0.81 -12.29
C GLN A 220 16.39 -0.05 -11.69
N LEU A 221 15.59 0.50 -10.78
CA LEU A 221 14.47 -0.18 -10.14
C LEU A 221 13.32 -0.38 -11.14
N GLU A 222 13.05 0.58 -12.01
CA GLU A 222 12.09 0.43 -13.11
C GLU A 222 12.53 -0.67 -14.07
N TYR A 223 13.82 -0.75 -14.42
CA TYR A 223 14.36 -1.85 -15.21
C TYR A 223 14.23 -3.21 -14.50
N VAL A 224 14.54 -3.29 -13.20
CA VAL A 224 14.39 -4.53 -12.42
C VAL A 224 12.91 -4.92 -12.26
N LEU A 225 12.00 -3.95 -12.11
CA LEU A 225 10.56 -4.21 -12.03
C LEU A 225 9.99 -4.67 -13.38
N ASP A 226 10.43 -4.08 -14.49
CA ASP A 226 10.02 -4.52 -15.83
C ASP A 226 10.55 -5.93 -16.12
N GLN A 227 11.80 -6.21 -15.74
CA GLN A 227 12.38 -7.54 -15.83
C GLN A 227 11.64 -8.55 -14.93
N ALA A 228 11.26 -8.18 -13.71
CA ALA A 228 10.45 -9.02 -12.84
C ALA A 228 9.06 -9.26 -13.41
N ALA A 229 8.42 -8.25 -14.01
CA ALA A 229 7.14 -8.39 -14.69
C ALA A 229 7.24 -9.28 -15.95
N GLU A 230 8.35 -9.24 -16.68
CA GLU A 230 8.62 -10.14 -17.79
C GLU A 230 8.78 -11.59 -17.31
N PHE A 231 9.54 -11.82 -16.23
CA PHE A 231 9.66 -13.14 -15.63
C PHE A 231 8.32 -13.66 -15.12
N ASP A 232 7.50 -12.82 -14.48
CA ASP A 232 6.17 -13.18 -14.00
C ASP A 232 5.23 -13.53 -15.17
N ARG A 233 5.25 -12.76 -16.27
CA ARG A 233 4.54 -13.10 -17.51
C ARG A 233 5.00 -14.43 -18.10
N ARG A 234 6.29 -14.72 -18.07
CA ARG A 234 6.82 -16.00 -18.57
C ARG A 234 6.45 -17.16 -17.65
N ILE A 235 6.47 -16.95 -16.33
CA ILE A 235 6.06 -17.96 -15.34
C ILE A 235 4.57 -18.24 -15.50
N THR A 236 3.72 -17.22 -15.54
CA THR A 236 2.27 -17.40 -15.79
C THR A 236 1.98 -18.07 -17.13
N GLN A 237 2.76 -17.79 -18.18
CA GLN A 237 2.67 -18.55 -19.44
C GLN A 237 3.07 -20.03 -19.26
N LEU A 238 4.11 -20.33 -18.48
CA LEU A 238 4.48 -21.71 -18.18
C LEU A 238 3.43 -22.41 -17.30
N GLU A 239 2.89 -21.73 -16.30
CA GLU A 239 1.82 -22.23 -15.43
C GLU A 239 0.55 -22.52 -16.23
N THR A 240 0.13 -21.60 -17.11
CA THR A 240 -1.03 -21.82 -18.00
C THR A 240 -0.78 -22.97 -18.99
N ASN A 241 0.43 -23.09 -19.55
CA ASN A 241 0.77 -24.22 -20.42
C ASN A 241 0.81 -25.56 -19.68
N LEU A 242 1.23 -25.56 -18.41
CA LEU A 242 1.24 -26.74 -17.53
C LEU A 242 -0.13 -26.99 -16.87
N GLY A 243 -1.09 -26.07 -17.02
CA GLY A 243 -2.40 -26.14 -16.39
C GLY A 243 -2.38 -26.00 -14.87
N LEU A 244 -1.29 -25.44 -14.30
CA LEU A 244 -1.12 -25.24 -12.86
C LEU A 244 -1.97 -24.03 -12.40
N ASN A 245 -3.24 -24.28 -12.12
CA ASN A 245 -4.12 -23.34 -11.43
C ASN A 245 -4.03 -23.57 -9.91
N GLY A 246 -4.52 -22.64 -9.08
CA GLY A 246 -4.43 -22.71 -7.61
C GLY A 246 -4.90 -24.03 -6.97
N ASN A 247 -5.74 -24.82 -7.65
CA ASN A 247 -6.22 -26.14 -7.21
C ASN A 247 -5.30 -27.32 -7.63
N THR A 248 -4.29 -27.06 -8.43
CA THR A 248 -3.30 -28.03 -8.96
C THR A 248 -1.88 -27.64 -8.56
N MET A 249 -1.73 -26.65 -7.67
CA MET A 249 -0.43 -26.30 -7.11
C MET A 249 -0.01 -27.36 -6.08
N PRO A 250 1.15 -28.00 -6.25
CA PRO A 250 1.58 -29.11 -5.39
C PRO A 250 1.76 -28.75 -3.91
N GLU A 251 1.90 -27.46 -3.57
CA GLU A 251 1.95 -26.97 -2.18
C GLU A 251 0.58 -26.67 -1.56
N LEU A 252 -0.50 -26.52 -2.35
CA LEU A 252 -1.80 -26.01 -1.87
C LEU A 252 -2.96 -27.02 -2.00
N SER A 253 -2.80 -28.09 -2.78
CA SER A 253 -3.84 -29.09 -3.02
C SER A 253 -3.43 -30.48 -2.50
N ASP A 254 -4.33 -31.17 -1.79
CA ASP A 254 -4.17 -32.59 -1.39
C ASP A 254 -4.00 -33.54 -2.58
N ARG A 255 -4.40 -33.11 -3.78
CA ARG A 255 -4.13 -33.79 -5.06
C ARG A 255 -3.13 -33.00 -5.89
N ALA A 256 -1.87 -32.97 -5.43
CA ALA A 256 -0.77 -32.51 -6.25
C ALA A 256 -0.79 -33.24 -7.60
N PRO A 257 -0.66 -32.53 -8.75
CA PRO A 257 -0.57 -33.21 -10.03
C PRO A 257 0.64 -34.15 -9.99
N PHE A 258 0.41 -35.40 -10.37
CA PHE A 258 1.48 -36.39 -10.51
C PHE A 258 2.61 -35.79 -11.34
N PRO A 259 3.89 -36.04 -11.00
CA PRO A 259 5.01 -35.41 -11.67
C PRO A 259 4.88 -35.64 -13.18
N VAL A 260 4.71 -34.55 -13.93
CA VAL A 260 4.37 -34.57 -15.37
C VAL A 260 5.35 -35.46 -16.13
N PHE A 261 6.62 -35.41 -15.76
CA PHE A 261 7.66 -36.28 -16.30
C PHE A 261 7.38 -37.78 -16.12
N THR A 262 6.94 -38.22 -14.93
CA THR A 262 6.61 -39.64 -14.69
C THR A 262 5.35 -40.08 -15.44
N THR A 263 4.37 -39.18 -15.59
CA THR A 263 3.16 -39.48 -16.38
C THR A 263 3.48 -39.56 -17.87
N LEU A 264 4.33 -38.66 -18.39
CA LEU A 264 4.83 -38.71 -19.77
C LEU A 264 5.69 -39.93 -20.01
N GLN A 265 6.58 -40.29 -19.07
CA GLN A 265 7.39 -41.50 -19.17
C GLN A 265 6.52 -42.75 -19.12
N ARG A 266 5.47 -42.77 -18.29
CA ARG A 266 4.49 -43.87 -18.29
C ARG A 266 3.72 -43.92 -19.61
N LEU A 267 3.30 -42.78 -20.15
CA LEU A 267 2.61 -42.71 -21.44
C LEU A 267 3.52 -43.17 -22.58
N GLU A 268 4.80 -42.76 -22.56
CA GLU A 268 5.84 -43.21 -23.49
C GLU A 268 6.08 -44.71 -23.37
N GLN A 269 6.16 -45.25 -22.15
CA GLN A 269 6.25 -46.70 -21.92
C GLN A 269 5.00 -47.42 -22.43
N THR A 270 3.80 -46.90 -22.20
CA THR A 270 2.56 -47.51 -22.72
C THR A 270 2.48 -47.41 -24.24
N LEU A 271 2.95 -46.32 -24.84
CA LEU A 271 3.00 -46.14 -26.28
C LEU A 271 4.05 -47.06 -26.91
N GLY A 272 5.18 -47.25 -26.24
CA GLY A 272 6.22 -48.22 -26.59
C GLY A 272 5.67 -49.64 -26.53
N VAL A 273 4.93 -49.99 -25.47
CA VAL A 273 4.26 -51.30 -25.36
C VAL A 273 3.19 -51.49 -26.42
N ILE A 274 2.42 -50.45 -26.79
CA ILE A 274 1.46 -50.52 -27.90
C ILE A 274 2.18 -50.66 -29.25
N GLY A 275 3.31 -49.97 -29.42
CA GLY A 275 4.19 -50.11 -30.59
C GLY A 275 4.77 -51.52 -30.71
N ASP A 276 5.27 -52.09 -29.62
CA ASP A 276 5.83 -53.45 -29.57
C ASP A 276 4.75 -54.53 -29.68
N ALA A 277 3.56 -54.28 -29.13
CA ALA A 277 2.38 -55.15 -29.30
C ALA A 277 1.90 -55.15 -30.75
N SER A 278 1.97 -54.01 -31.45
CA SER A 278 1.67 -53.93 -32.88
C SER A 278 2.67 -54.72 -33.75
N MET A 279 3.85 -55.02 -33.18
CA MET A 279 4.92 -55.78 -33.82
C MET A 279 5.07 -57.21 -33.25
N ASN A 280 4.07 -57.85 -32.64
CA ASN A 280 4.07 -59.26 -32.18
C ASN A 280 5.28 -59.72 -31.32
N ASN A 281 6.18 -58.83 -30.89
CA ASN A 281 7.42 -59.15 -30.19
C ASN A 281 7.21 -59.30 -28.67
N LEU A 282 6.11 -58.76 -28.16
CA LEU A 282 5.75 -58.76 -26.74
C LEU A 282 5.47 -60.18 -26.24
N ASP A 283 4.75 -61.01 -26.99
CA ASP A 283 4.49 -62.40 -26.61
C ASP A 283 5.78 -63.25 -26.60
N ALA A 284 6.70 -63.00 -27.54
CA ALA A 284 8.00 -63.67 -27.57
C ALA A 284 8.89 -63.23 -26.38
N ALA A 285 8.91 -61.93 -26.06
CA ALA A 285 9.65 -61.40 -24.92
C ALA A 285 9.05 -61.85 -23.57
N ILE A 286 7.72 -61.91 -23.43
CA ILE A 286 7.05 -62.44 -22.23
C ILE A 286 7.39 -63.92 -22.04
N GLN A 287 7.39 -64.71 -23.10
CA GLN A 287 7.78 -66.12 -23.02
C GLN A 287 9.25 -66.28 -22.60
N GLN A 288 10.15 -65.40 -23.09
CA GLN A 288 11.54 -65.38 -22.66
C GLN A 288 11.71 -64.92 -21.21
N ILE A 289 10.98 -63.90 -20.76
CA ILE A 289 11.00 -63.44 -19.36
C ILE A 289 10.48 -64.54 -18.44
N LYS A 290 9.35 -65.18 -18.76
CA LYS A 290 8.83 -66.31 -17.97
C LYS A 290 9.83 -67.46 -17.89
N LYS A 291 10.53 -67.75 -18.99
CA LYS A 291 11.60 -68.74 -19.00
C LYS A 291 12.78 -68.32 -18.11
N LEU A 292 13.23 -67.08 -18.20
CA LEU A 292 14.32 -66.56 -17.37
C LEU A 292 13.94 -66.48 -15.89
N THR A 293 12.68 -66.21 -15.56
CA THR A 293 12.18 -66.26 -14.18
C THR A 293 12.17 -67.68 -13.64
N ALA A 294 11.69 -68.65 -14.44
CA ALA A 294 11.74 -70.07 -14.06
C ALA A 294 13.19 -70.56 -13.90
N ASP A 295 14.09 -70.16 -14.80
CA ASP A 295 15.52 -70.49 -14.72
C ASP A 295 16.18 -69.83 -13.48
N ALA A 296 15.78 -68.61 -13.12
CA ALA A 296 16.27 -67.92 -11.92
C ALA A 296 15.71 -68.51 -10.62
N GLU A 297 14.45 -68.93 -10.59
CA GLU A 297 13.85 -69.67 -9.47
C GLU A 297 14.54 -71.03 -9.31
N HIS A 298 14.81 -71.74 -10.41
CA HIS A 298 15.57 -72.98 -10.37
C HIS A 298 17.02 -72.76 -9.90
N LEU A 299 17.67 -71.66 -10.27
CA LEU A 299 18.99 -71.28 -9.74
C LEU A 299 18.95 -70.89 -8.25
N LYS A 300 17.88 -70.25 -7.79
CA LYS A 300 17.68 -69.93 -6.37
C LYS A 300 17.44 -71.21 -5.57
N ASP A 301 16.60 -72.11 -6.05
CA ASP A 301 16.30 -73.38 -5.39
C ASP A 301 17.55 -74.27 -5.36
N THR A 302 18.32 -74.35 -6.44
CA THR A 302 19.61 -75.07 -6.43
C THR A 302 20.65 -74.41 -5.53
N ARG A 303 20.63 -73.08 -5.36
CA ARG A 303 21.52 -72.37 -4.43
C ARG A 303 21.10 -72.57 -2.97
N LEU A 304 19.80 -72.58 -2.70
CA LEU A 304 19.25 -72.88 -1.37
C LEU A 304 19.48 -74.34 -1.01
N GLU A 305 19.30 -75.25 -1.97
CA GLU A 305 19.57 -76.68 -1.79
C GLU A 305 21.08 -76.93 -1.66
N ALA A 306 21.94 -76.21 -2.39
CA ALA A 306 23.40 -76.25 -2.20
C ALA A 306 23.85 -75.67 -0.85
N ALA A 307 23.17 -74.64 -0.34
CA ALA A 307 23.39 -74.08 0.98
C ALA A 307 22.90 -75.02 2.10
N ARG A 308 21.82 -75.78 1.85
CA ARG A 308 21.22 -76.73 2.79
C ARG A 308 21.91 -78.10 2.79
N ALA A 309 22.41 -78.53 1.63
CA ALA A 309 23.17 -79.76 1.45
C ALA A 309 24.64 -79.66 1.87
N GLY A 310 25.12 -78.47 2.25
CA GLY A 310 26.46 -78.30 2.84
C GLY A 310 27.62 -78.71 1.91
N SER A 311 27.39 -78.81 0.60
CA SER A 311 28.41 -79.22 -0.38
C SER A 311 28.70 -78.08 -1.36
N GLY A 312 29.42 -77.07 -0.88
CA GLY A 312 30.16 -76.11 -1.71
C GLY A 312 31.66 -76.29 -1.43
N PRO A 313 32.50 -76.41 -2.48
CA PRO A 313 33.88 -76.89 -2.36
C PRO A 313 34.77 -75.87 -1.65
N THR A 314 35.76 -76.41 -0.94
CA THR A 314 36.88 -75.71 -0.32
C THR A 314 37.59 -74.78 -1.30
N SER A 315 37.37 -73.47 -1.16
CA SER A 315 38.35 -72.44 -1.53
C SER A 315 37.93 -71.07 -0.99
N GLY A 316 38.80 -70.51 -0.15
CA GLY A 316 39.06 -69.08 -0.01
C GLY A 316 37.89 -68.13 0.25
N ASP A 317 37.76 -67.76 1.52
CA ASP A 317 37.62 -66.35 1.91
C ASP A 317 36.43 -65.56 1.33
N SER A 318 35.22 -65.86 1.81
CA SER A 318 34.08 -64.93 1.89
C SER A 318 32.90 -65.63 2.58
N LYS A 319 33.11 -66.07 3.84
CA LYS A 319 31.94 -66.37 4.69
C LYS A 319 31.24 -65.05 4.95
N ALA A 320 30.12 -64.85 4.27
CA ALA A 320 29.03 -64.00 4.70
C ALA A 320 28.59 -64.46 6.10
N ILE A 321 29.31 -64.02 7.13
CA ILE A 321 28.77 -63.89 8.48
C ILE A 321 28.06 -62.54 8.43
N THR A 322 26.84 -62.54 7.90
CA THR A 322 25.96 -61.41 8.10
C THR A 322 25.60 -61.38 9.57
N TYR A 323 26.24 -60.50 10.33
CA TYR A 323 25.80 -60.25 11.70
C TYR A 323 24.38 -59.65 11.58
N PRO A 324 23.36 -60.26 12.22
CA PRO A 324 21.98 -59.77 12.13
C PRO A 324 21.86 -58.32 12.63
N ASP A 325 22.78 -57.88 13.50
CA ASP A 325 22.88 -56.50 13.97
C ASP A 325 23.30 -55.51 12.86
N HIS A 326 24.15 -55.93 11.92
CA HIS A 326 24.53 -55.10 10.78
C HIS A 326 23.41 -55.05 9.75
N GLU A 327 22.71 -56.16 9.51
CA GLU A 327 21.51 -56.18 8.66
C GLU A 327 20.38 -55.32 9.25
N ALA A 328 20.15 -55.38 10.56
CA ALA A 328 19.16 -54.54 11.24
C ALA A 328 19.52 -53.04 11.16
N LYS A 329 20.80 -52.68 11.32
CA LYS A 329 21.28 -51.30 11.15
C LYS A 329 21.18 -50.84 9.69
N ILE A 330 21.52 -51.71 8.74
CA ILE A 330 21.39 -51.43 7.31
C ILE A 330 19.92 -51.24 6.93
N ASN A 331 19.02 -52.10 7.43
CA ASN A 331 17.59 -51.97 7.21
C ASN A 331 17.01 -50.70 7.86
N ALA A 332 17.51 -50.30 9.03
CA ALA A 332 17.16 -49.02 9.63
C ALA A 332 17.64 -47.84 8.77
N LEU A 333 18.85 -47.89 8.21
CA LEU A 333 19.37 -46.87 7.29
C LEU A 333 18.58 -46.83 5.97
N TYR A 334 18.23 -47.98 5.41
CA TYR A 334 17.34 -48.08 4.25
C TYR A 334 15.94 -47.56 4.57
N GLY A 335 15.48 -47.63 5.82
CA GLY A 335 14.24 -46.97 6.26
C GLY A 335 14.35 -45.45 6.30
N THR A 336 15.52 -44.91 6.64
CA THR A 336 15.78 -43.45 6.63
C THR A 336 16.15 -42.89 5.25
N LEU A 337 16.56 -43.73 4.31
CA LEU A 337 16.97 -43.29 2.98
C LEU A 337 15.82 -42.66 2.17
N PRO A 338 14.58 -43.21 2.16
CA PRO A 338 13.44 -42.57 1.51
C PRO A 338 13.09 -41.19 2.05
N SER A 339 13.30 -40.94 3.35
CA SER A 339 13.05 -39.59 3.91
C SER A 339 14.16 -38.62 3.52
N ILE A 340 15.41 -39.07 3.49
CA ILE A 340 16.54 -38.27 2.98
C ILE A 340 16.39 -37.99 1.48
N ASP A 341 15.98 -38.98 0.68
CA ASP A 341 15.81 -38.85 -0.77
C ASP A 341 14.69 -37.86 -1.13
N LYS A 342 13.64 -37.78 -0.30
CA LYS A 342 12.60 -36.75 -0.40
C LYS A 342 13.09 -35.35 0.01
N LEU A 343 13.94 -35.24 1.03
CA LEU A 343 14.43 -33.96 1.56
C LEU A 343 15.64 -33.40 0.80
N ALA A 344 16.47 -34.25 0.21
CA ALA A 344 17.63 -33.88 -0.57
C ALA A 344 17.35 -32.86 -1.70
N PRO A 345 16.30 -33.02 -2.54
CA PRO A 345 15.99 -32.04 -3.58
C PRO A 345 15.43 -30.71 -3.03
N ALA A 346 14.94 -30.67 -1.80
CA ALA A 346 14.44 -29.44 -1.17
C ALA A 346 15.56 -28.57 -0.58
N LEU A 347 16.71 -29.17 -0.21
CA LEU A 347 17.84 -28.45 0.40
C LEU A 347 18.39 -27.29 -0.46
N PRO A 348 18.62 -27.45 -1.79
CA PRO A 348 19.09 -26.34 -2.63
C PRO A 348 18.11 -25.17 -2.65
N ILE A 349 16.80 -25.45 -2.75
CA ILE A 349 15.75 -24.42 -2.80
C ILE A 349 15.68 -23.67 -1.47
N VAL A 350 15.74 -24.39 -0.35
CA VAL A 350 15.78 -23.77 0.99
C VAL A 350 17.05 -22.93 1.16
N LEU A 351 18.20 -23.38 0.65
CA LEU A 351 19.46 -22.63 0.72
C LEU A 351 19.39 -21.35 -0.13
N GLU A 352 18.81 -21.40 -1.32
CA GLU A 352 18.57 -20.21 -2.14
C GLU A 352 17.60 -19.23 -1.46
N ARG A 353 16.49 -19.73 -0.89
CA ARG A 353 15.58 -18.90 -0.08
C ARG A 353 16.31 -18.29 1.12
N LEU A 354 17.11 -19.06 1.86
CA LEU A 354 17.92 -18.54 2.98
C LEU A 354 18.98 -17.52 2.52
N ARG A 355 19.52 -17.65 1.31
CA ARG A 355 20.46 -16.67 0.76
C ARG A 355 19.79 -15.35 0.43
N THR A 356 18.59 -15.38 -0.15
CA THR A 356 17.80 -14.15 -0.38
C THR A 356 17.35 -13.54 0.95
N LEU A 357 16.91 -14.37 1.89
CA LEU A 357 16.47 -13.97 3.22
C LEU A 357 17.62 -13.46 4.10
N ARG A 358 18.85 -13.94 3.89
CA ARG A 358 20.05 -13.38 4.55
C ARG A 358 20.20 -11.90 4.25
N LEU A 359 19.98 -11.47 3.00
CA LEU A 359 20.04 -10.05 2.66
C LEU A 359 18.98 -9.29 3.46
N LEU A 360 17.75 -9.78 3.47
CA LEU A 360 16.65 -9.17 4.23
C LEU A 360 16.93 -9.12 5.74
N HIS A 361 17.48 -10.19 6.32
CA HIS A 361 17.88 -10.24 7.73
C HIS A 361 19.00 -9.25 8.04
N THR A 362 19.99 -9.11 7.15
CA THR A 362 21.05 -8.11 7.32
C THR A 362 20.50 -6.68 7.22
N SER A 363 19.57 -6.42 6.29
CA SER A 363 18.92 -5.11 6.20
C SER A 363 18.01 -4.83 7.39
N ALA A 364 17.30 -5.83 7.91
CA ALA A 364 16.46 -5.71 9.10
C ALA A 364 17.31 -5.38 10.33
N TRP A 365 18.46 -6.05 10.49
CA TRP A 365 19.41 -5.74 11.55
C TRP A 365 20.01 -4.33 11.41
N GLN A 366 20.36 -3.90 10.20
CA GLN A 366 20.82 -2.52 9.96
C GLN A 366 19.72 -1.49 10.26
N ALA A 367 18.47 -1.78 9.89
CA ALA A 367 17.34 -0.92 10.19
C ALA A 367 17.10 -0.80 11.70
N ASP A 368 17.23 -1.90 12.45
CA ASP A 368 17.16 -1.91 13.91
C ASP A 368 18.27 -1.04 14.54
N GLN A 369 19.50 -1.12 14.04
CA GLN A 369 20.60 -0.24 14.48
C GLN A 369 20.33 1.24 14.21
N VAL A 370 19.83 1.57 13.00
CA VAL A 370 19.47 2.94 12.63
C VAL A 370 18.29 3.44 13.48
N LEU A 371 17.33 2.58 13.81
CA LEU A 371 16.19 2.92 14.65
C LEU A 371 16.64 3.19 16.09
N ASN A 372 17.49 2.35 16.67
CA ASN A 372 18.09 2.57 17.99
C ASN A 372 18.92 3.87 18.02
N GLU A 373 19.67 4.18 16.96
CA GLU A 373 20.39 5.44 16.84
C GLU A 373 19.42 6.64 16.73
N LEU A 374 18.33 6.50 15.98
CA LEU A 374 17.32 7.53 15.83
C LEU A 374 16.60 7.78 17.16
N GLU A 375 16.26 6.74 17.92
CA GLU A 375 15.67 6.84 19.26
C GLU A 375 16.63 7.59 20.20
N ALA A 376 17.92 7.24 20.19
CA ALA A 376 18.93 7.96 20.97
C ALA A 376 19.08 9.44 20.55
N ARG A 377 18.95 9.77 19.25
CA ARG A 377 18.95 11.16 18.77
C ARG A 377 17.69 11.90 19.17
N GLN A 378 16.51 11.26 19.11
CA GLN A 378 15.24 11.85 19.53
C GLN A 378 15.25 12.15 21.04
N ALA A 379 15.77 11.24 21.86
CA ALA A 379 15.93 11.48 23.30
C ALA A 379 16.82 12.71 23.58
N LYS A 380 17.95 12.85 22.87
CA LYS A 380 18.82 14.04 22.96
C LYS A 380 18.11 15.32 22.50
N GLN A 381 17.37 15.26 21.40
CA GLN A 381 16.60 16.40 20.89
C GLN A 381 15.51 16.82 21.88
N GLU A 382 14.83 15.88 22.54
CA GLU A 382 13.86 16.18 23.59
C GLU A 382 14.53 16.89 24.78
N GLU A 383 15.72 16.45 25.18
CA GLU A 383 16.50 17.15 26.20
C GLU A 383 16.93 18.56 25.77
N GLU A 384 17.34 18.74 24.52
CA GLU A 384 17.69 20.05 23.96
C GLU A 384 16.47 20.97 23.86
N ILE A 385 15.31 20.46 23.45
CA ILE A 385 14.05 21.21 23.43
C ILE A 385 13.68 21.66 24.85
N LYS A 386 13.79 20.77 25.85
CA LYS A 386 13.57 21.14 27.26
C LYS A 386 14.56 22.21 27.75
N LYS A 387 15.81 22.21 27.26
CA LYS A 387 16.78 23.27 27.55
C LYS A 387 16.39 24.58 26.87
N TRP A 388 15.96 24.54 25.61
CA TRP A 388 15.49 25.73 24.88
C TRP A 388 14.22 26.30 25.48
N GLU A 389 13.29 25.48 25.95
CA GLU A 389 12.09 25.94 26.66
C GLU A 389 12.48 26.71 27.93
N LYS A 390 13.38 26.16 28.75
CA LYS A 390 13.91 26.85 29.93
C LYS A 390 14.60 28.17 29.56
N GLN A 391 15.41 28.16 28.51
CA GLN A 391 16.09 29.37 28.03
C GLN A 391 15.10 30.41 27.49
N LEU A 392 14.04 29.98 26.81
CA LEU A 392 13.03 30.87 26.26
C LEU A 392 12.20 31.52 27.37
N VAL A 393 11.87 30.80 28.44
CA VAL A 393 11.23 31.38 29.63
C VAL A 393 12.12 32.44 30.29
N ILE A 394 13.44 32.22 30.34
CA ILE A 394 14.39 33.22 30.85
C ILE A 394 14.39 34.45 29.93
N VAL A 395 14.49 34.26 28.61
CA VAL A 395 14.48 35.36 27.64
C VAL A 395 13.15 36.10 27.63
N GLU A 396 12.01 35.42 27.81
CA GLU A 396 10.69 36.03 27.93
C GLU A 396 10.62 36.93 29.16
N LYS A 397 11.13 36.45 30.30
CA LYS A 397 11.22 37.25 31.53
C LYS A 397 12.13 38.46 31.34
N ASP A 398 13.31 38.27 30.75
CA ASP A 398 14.26 39.36 30.48
C ASP A 398 13.65 40.38 29.50
N MET A 399 12.87 39.93 28.50
CA MET A 399 12.15 40.79 27.56
C MET A 399 11.02 41.56 28.24
N ASP A 400 10.28 40.94 29.15
CA ASP A 400 9.26 41.62 29.96
C ASP A 400 9.88 42.69 30.86
N GLU A 401 11.06 42.41 31.43
CA GLU A 401 11.83 43.40 32.20
C GLU A 401 12.32 44.53 31.29
N CYS A 402 12.86 44.22 30.10
CA CYS A 402 13.31 45.20 29.11
C CYS A 402 12.16 46.06 28.56
N THR A 403 10.99 45.47 28.30
CA THR A 403 9.82 46.22 27.81
C THR A 403 9.24 47.13 28.88
N LYS A 404 9.20 46.70 30.15
CA LYS A 404 8.85 47.57 31.28
C LYS A 404 9.84 48.73 31.42
N ALA A 405 11.13 48.44 31.34
CA ALA A 405 12.17 49.47 31.35
C ALA A 405 12.02 50.43 30.15
N MET A 406 11.75 49.92 28.95
CA MET A 406 11.54 50.74 27.75
C MET A 406 10.28 51.60 27.84
N HIS A 407 9.19 51.06 28.40
CA HIS A 407 7.96 51.82 28.63
C HIS A 407 8.16 52.94 29.65
N ASN A 408 8.92 52.68 30.72
CA ASN A 408 9.30 53.71 31.69
C ASN A 408 10.20 54.78 31.04
N ASN A 409 11.18 54.38 30.23
CA ASN A 409 12.03 55.32 29.49
C ASN A 409 11.22 56.17 28.50
N ILE A 410 10.28 55.57 27.76
CA ILE A 410 9.39 56.30 26.84
C ILE A 410 8.50 57.28 27.61
N LYS A 411 8.01 56.92 28.81
CA LYS A 411 7.25 57.85 29.65
C LYS A 411 8.10 59.05 30.08
N VAL A 412 9.31 58.81 30.56
CA VAL A 412 10.24 59.89 30.96
C VAL A 412 10.55 60.81 29.76
N VAL A 413 10.88 60.23 28.60
CA VAL A 413 11.09 61.01 27.37
C VAL A 413 9.83 61.75 26.95
N GLY A 414 8.65 61.14 27.07
CA GLY A 414 7.37 61.80 26.78
C GLY A 414 7.07 62.97 27.73
N GLU A 415 7.39 62.84 29.02
CA GLU A 415 7.29 63.93 29.99
C GLU A 415 8.30 65.05 29.70
N ASP A 416 9.52 64.69 29.29
CA ASP A 416 10.55 65.66 28.90
C ASP A 416 10.19 66.40 27.61
N VAL A 417 9.66 65.69 26.61
CA VAL A 417 9.14 66.30 25.38
C VAL A 417 7.97 67.23 25.71
N LYS A 418 7.02 66.81 26.56
CA LYS A 418 5.93 67.70 27.02
C LYS A 418 6.45 68.94 27.77
N ARG A 419 7.50 68.79 28.59
CA ARG A 419 8.15 69.94 29.24
C ARG A 419 8.80 70.88 28.23
N ILE A 420 9.43 70.33 27.19
CA ILE A 420 10.04 71.11 26.10
C ILE A 420 8.94 71.81 25.28
N GLU A 421 7.88 71.11 24.89
CA GLU A 421 6.72 71.66 24.21
C GLU A 421 6.09 72.79 25.03
N GLY A 422 5.89 72.61 26.33
CA GLY A 422 5.38 73.66 27.21
C GLY A 422 6.31 74.87 27.33
N ARG A 423 7.63 74.68 27.25
CA ARG A 423 8.60 75.79 27.19
C ARG A 423 8.56 76.49 25.83
N VAL A 424 8.43 75.74 24.74
CA VAL A 424 8.30 76.28 23.38
C VAL A 424 6.99 77.05 23.22
N GLU A 425 5.87 76.55 23.75
CA GLU A 425 4.59 77.26 23.76
C GLU A 425 4.65 78.56 24.59
N LYS A 426 5.35 78.55 25.73
CA LYS A 426 5.58 79.78 26.50
C LYS A 426 6.40 80.79 25.71
N LEU A 427 7.47 80.34 25.04
CA LEU A 427 8.27 81.21 24.17
C LEU A 427 7.49 81.71 22.95
N LEU A 428 6.59 80.91 22.39
CA LEU A 428 5.69 81.31 21.30
C LEU A 428 4.61 82.29 21.75
N ARG A 429 4.14 82.22 23.01
CA ARG A 429 3.23 83.22 23.60
C ARG A 429 3.93 84.52 24.01
N GLU A 430 5.22 84.45 24.33
CA GLU A 430 6.05 85.61 24.68
C GLU A 430 6.67 86.30 23.46
N LEU A 431 6.48 85.78 22.24
CA LEU A 431 6.77 86.49 21.00
C LEU A 431 5.63 87.49 20.72
N PRO A 432 5.87 88.81 20.82
CA PRO A 432 4.87 89.80 20.45
C PRO A 432 4.58 89.69 18.95
N VAL A 433 3.30 89.58 18.60
CA VAL A 433 2.81 89.91 17.26
C VAL A 433 2.97 91.43 17.13
N ASP A 434 3.75 91.86 16.14
CA ASP A 434 3.94 93.27 15.75
C ASP A 434 2.61 94.03 15.61
#